data_AF-A0A957X3J6-F1
#
_entry.id   AF-A0A957X3J6-F1
#
_cell.length_a   1.000
_cell.length_b   1.000
_cell.length_c   1.000
_cell.angle_alpha   90.00
_cell.angle_beta   90.00
_cell.angle_gamma   90.00
#
_symmetry.space_group_name_H-M   'P 1'
#
loop_
_entity.id
_entity.type
_entity.pdbx_description
1 polymer ?
#
loop_
_entity_poly.entity_id
_entity_poly.type
_entity_poly.pdbx_seq_one_letter_code
_entity_poly.pdbx_strand_id
1 'polypeptide(L)'
;WSMAHAKLNDPERFFTFPNGPAAKPYFNLWAANAAQLREGGVLSTNIEISGIDTAKATVDFFSHRAEQGRCGLFTMIAWLTPPTV
;
A
#
# COMPACT_ATOMS: atom_id res chain seq x y z
N TRP A 1 -14.37 4.57 -1.07
CA TRP A 1 -14.79 3.72 -2.20
C TRP A 1 -14.78 4.45 -3.53
N SER A 2 -15.34 5.67 -3.61
CA SER A 2 -15.30 6.50 -4.83
C SER A 2 -13.90 6.68 -5.42
N MET A 3 -12.89 6.92 -4.57
CA MET A 3 -11.51 7.04 -5.03
C MET A 3 -10.96 5.76 -5.66
N ALA A 4 -11.27 4.58 -5.11
CA ALA A 4 -10.81 3.30 -5.67
C ALA A 4 -11.40 3.09 -7.08
N HIS A 5 -12.71 3.33 -7.22
CA HIS A 5 -13.41 3.24 -8.51
C HIS A 5 -12.91 4.28 -9.53
N ALA A 6 -12.47 5.44 -9.07
CA ALA A 6 -11.93 6.48 -9.94
C ALA A 6 -10.48 6.23 -10.40
N LYS A 7 -9.75 5.33 -9.73
CA LYS A 7 -8.29 5.20 -9.90
C LYS A 7 -7.82 3.79 -10.29
N LEU A 8 -8.67 2.79 -10.13
CA LEU A 8 -8.31 1.39 -10.33
C LEU A 8 -9.25 0.76 -11.35
N ASN A 9 -8.68 -0.05 -12.24
CA ASN A 9 -9.44 -0.99 -13.04
C ASN A 9 -9.86 -2.16 -12.15
N ASP A 10 -11.16 -2.50 -12.18
CA ASP A 10 -11.75 -3.58 -11.38
C ASP A 10 -11.38 -3.47 -9.88
N PRO A 11 -11.86 -2.43 -9.18
CA PRO A 11 -11.46 -2.15 -7.79
C PRO A 11 -11.93 -3.21 -6.78
N GLU A 12 -13.01 -3.94 -7.11
CA GLU A 12 -13.68 -4.88 -6.20
C GLU A 12 -12.76 -6.03 -5.78
N ARG A 13 -11.85 -6.47 -6.66
CA ARG A 13 -10.88 -7.54 -6.35
C ARG A 13 -9.91 -7.21 -5.22
N PHE A 14 -9.80 -5.94 -4.81
CA PHE A 14 -8.90 -5.49 -3.74
C PHE A 14 -9.60 -5.31 -2.39
N PHE A 15 -10.92 -5.50 -2.34
CA PHE A 15 -11.69 -5.44 -1.10
C PHE A 15 -11.93 -6.85 -0.55
N THR A 16 -11.81 -6.99 0.77
CA THR A 16 -12.26 -8.18 1.49
C THR A 16 -13.22 -7.78 2.60
N PHE A 17 -14.13 -8.70 2.94
CA PHE A 17 -15.22 -8.44 3.89
C PHE A 17 -15.17 -9.44 5.06
N PRO A 18 -14.08 -9.45 5.85
CA PRO A 18 -13.91 -10.45 6.90
C PRO A 18 -14.99 -10.38 7.98
N ASN A 19 -15.60 -9.21 8.17
CA ASN A 19 -16.67 -8.97 9.15
C ASN A 19 -18.07 -8.94 8.51
N GLY A 20 -18.22 -9.51 7.31
CA GLY A 20 -19.46 -9.55 6.55
C GLY A 20 -19.67 -8.36 5.58
N PRO A 21 -20.61 -8.50 4.63
CA PRO A 21 -20.77 -7.55 3.51
C PRO A 21 -21.32 -6.17 3.93
N ALA A 22 -22.00 -6.09 5.08
CA ALA A 22 -22.50 -4.83 5.62
C ALA A 22 -21.46 -4.04 6.44
N ALA A 23 -20.32 -4.67 6.77
CA ALA A 23 -19.25 -4.03 7.54
C ALA A 23 -18.30 -3.23 6.66
N LYS A 24 -17.48 -2.37 7.27
CA LYS A 24 -16.39 -1.70 6.55
C LYS A 24 -15.40 -2.75 6.04
N PRO A 25 -15.04 -2.73 4.75
CA PRO A 25 -14.16 -3.70 4.13
C PRO A 25 -12.73 -3.48 4.59
N TYR A 26 -11.88 -4.46 4.32
CA TYR A 26 -10.44 -4.26 4.32
C TYR A 26 -10.01 -4.06 2.87
N PHE A 27 -9.10 -3.12 2.64
CA PHE A 27 -8.59 -2.80 1.32
C PHE A 27 -7.11 -3.16 1.24
N ASN A 28 -6.74 -3.96 0.24
CA ASN A 28 -5.36 -4.38 0.03
C ASN A 28 -4.59 -3.32 -0.77
N LEU A 29 -3.96 -2.40 -0.05
CA LEU A 29 -3.16 -1.32 -0.63
C LEU A 29 -1.96 -1.82 -1.45
N TRP A 30 -1.32 -2.92 -1.03
CA TRP A 30 -0.18 -3.51 -1.74
C TRP A 30 -0.60 -4.03 -3.12
N ALA A 31 -1.66 -4.85 -3.16
CA ALA A 31 -2.14 -5.43 -4.41
C ALA A 31 -2.67 -4.36 -5.38
N ALA A 32 -3.37 -3.34 -4.86
CA ALA A 32 -3.88 -2.24 -5.67
C ALA A 32 -2.77 -1.44 -6.35
N ASN A 33 -1.74 -1.03 -5.61
CA ASN A 33 -0.59 -0.30 -6.18
C ASN A 33 0.21 -1.18 -7.16
N ALA A 34 0.41 -2.46 -6.84
CA ALA A 34 1.10 -3.38 -7.73
C ALA A 34 0.35 -3.57 -9.06
N ALA A 35 -0.98 -3.59 -9.03
CA ALA A 35 -1.79 -3.63 -10.25
C ALA A 35 -1.62 -2.35 -11.08
N GLN A 36 -1.65 -1.17 -10.46
CA GLN A 36 -1.42 0.10 -11.17
C GLN A 36 -0.03 0.16 -11.82
N LEU A 37 1.02 -0.35 -11.14
CA LEU A 37 2.36 -0.41 -11.73
C LEU A 37 2.40 -1.32 -12.96
N ARG A 38 1.76 -2.49 -12.90
CA ARG A 38 1.65 -3.42 -14.05
C ARG A 38 0.86 -2.81 -15.20
N GLU A 39 -0.26 -2.16 -14.90
CA GLU A 39 -1.08 -1.44 -15.89
C GLU A 39 -0.31 -0.28 -16.53
N GLY A 40 0.62 0.33 -15.79
CA GLY A 40 1.59 1.31 -16.30
C GLY A 40 2.78 0.71 -17.07
N GLY A 41 2.84 -0.61 -17.25
CA GLY A 41 3.88 -1.30 -18.02
C GLY A 41 5.08 -1.83 -17.23
N VAL A 42 5.08 -1.72 -15.90
CA VAL A 42 6.15 -2.30 -15.08
C VAL A 42 6.02 -3.84 -15.08
N LEU A 43 7.09 -4.53 -15.45
CA LEU A 43 7.12 -6.00 -15.45
C LEU A 43 6.91 -6.54 -14.03
N SER A 44 6.10 -7.60 -13.90
CA SER A 44 5.84 -8.22 -12.60
C SER A 44 7.11 -8.71 -11.91
N THR A 45 8.14 -9.12 -12.67
CA THR A 45 9.45 -9.55 -12.15
C THR A 45 10.24 -8.40 -11.50
N ASN A 46 9.85 -7.15 -11.76
CA ASN A 46 10.49 -5.95 -11.22
C ASN A 46 9.68 -5.32 -10.08
N ILE A 47 8.62 -6.00 -9.60
CA ILE A 47 7.76 -5.52 -8.52
C ILE A 47 7.94 -6.45 -7.33
N GLU A 48 8.55 -5.92 -6.27
CA GLU A 48 8.69 -6.60 -4.99
C GLU A 48 7.73 -6.00 -3.95
N ILE A 49 7.14 -6.86 -3.12
CA ILE A 49 6.20 -6.46 -2.06
C ILE A 49 6.85 -6.77 -0.71
N SER A 50 7.10 -5.71 0.07
CA SER A 50 7.70 -5.84 1.40
C SER A 50 6.79 -6.59 2.39
N GLY A 51 5.47 -6.46 2.26
CA GLY A 51 4.50 -7.16 3.11
C GLY A 51 4.38 -6.61 4.54
N ILE A 52 5.09 -5.52 4.88
CA ILE A 52 5.02 -4.89 6.20
C ILE A 52 3.64 -4.24 6.41
N ASP A 53 3.03 -4.54 7.56
CA ASP A 53 1.83 -3.87 8.07
C ASP A 53 2.25 -2.93 9.22
N THR A 54 2.31 -1.63 8.94
CA THR A 54 2.75 -0.63 9.92
C THR A 54 1.86 -0.58 11.15
N ALA A 55 0.58 -0.96 11.05
CA ALA A 55 -0.31 -1.02 12.21
C ALA A 55 0.00 -2.19 13.16
N LYS A 56 0.72 -3.22 12.70
CA LYS A 56 1.16 -4.37 13.51
C LYS A 56 2.63 -4.27 13.95
N ALA A 57 3.41 -3.42 13.32
CA ALA A 57 4.84 -3.26 13.56
C ALA A 57 5.17 -1.88 14.17
N THR A 58 4.39 -1.44 15.16
CA THR A 58 4.50 -0.08 15.74
C THR A 58 5.78 0.15 16.55
N VAL A 59 6.55 -0.89 16.83
CA VAL A 59 7.91 -0.77 17.39
C VAL A 59 8.88 -0.15 16.38
N ASP A 60 8.71 -0.46 15.10
CA ASP A 60 9.62 -0.05 14.03
C ASP A 60 9.04 1.07 13.14
N PHE A 61 7.71 1.17 13.04
CA PHE A 61 7.03 2.09 12.14
C PHE A 61 5.94 2.91 12.82
N PHE A 62 5.87 4.20 12.50
CA PHE A 62 4.69 5.00 12.81
C PHE A 62 3.47 4.52 12.02
N SER A 63 2.30 4.52 12.66
CA SER A 63 1.03 4.12 12.08
C SER A 63 -0.10 5.02 12.53
N HIS A 64 -0.53 5.90 11.63
CA HIS A 64 -1.67 6.79 11.86
C HIS A 64 -2.93 6.03 12.30
N ARG A 65 -3.15 4.81 11.81
CA ARG A 65 -4.33 4.02 12.19
C ARG A 65 -4.20 3.39 13.58
N ALA A 66 -3.07 2.73 13.87
CA ALA A 66 -2.87 2.09 15.18
C ALA A 66 -2.72 3.13 16.30
N GLU A 67 -2.09 4.26 16.02
CA GLU A 67 -1.79 5.33 16.96
C GLU A 67 -2.84 6.47 16.92
N GLN A 68 -3.99 6.24 16.29
CA GLN A 68 -5.14 7.15 16.30
C GLN A 68 -4.81 8.61 15.88
N GLY A 69 -3.95 8.75 14.87
CA GLY A 69 -3.50 10.04 14.34
C GLY A 69 -2.45 10.75 15.20
N ARG A 70 -1.95 10.13 16.27
CA ARG A 70 -0.94 10.70 17.17
C ARG A 70 0.41 10.01 16.96
N CYS A 71 0.96 10.12 15.77
CA CYS A 71 2.24 9.53 15.42
C CYS A 71 3.10 10.50 14.60
N GLY A 72 4.40 10.20 14.50
CA GLY A 72 5.27 10.85 13.53
C GLY A 72 4.96 10.41 12.10
N LEU A 73 5.79 10.89 11.18
CA LEU A 73 5.85 10.40 9.79
C LEU A 73 7.23 9.79 9.57
N PHE A 74 7.30 8.77 8.72
CA PHE A 74 8.55 8.27 8.18
C PHE A 74 8.57 8.49 6.66
N THR A 75 9.77 8.53 6.10
CA THR A 75 9.99 8.84 4.68
C THR A 75 10.64 7.68 3.96
N MET A 76 10.40 7.58 2.65
CA MET A 76 11.11 6.68 1.74
C MET A 76 12.07 7.52 0.89
N ILE A 77 13.34 7.11 0.84
CA ILE A 77 14.38 7.80 0.08
C ILE A 77 15.01 6.78 -0.87
N ALA A 78 15.17 7.18 -2.13
CA ALA A 78 15.95 6.47 -3.13
C ALA A 78 16.93 7.45 -3.77
N TRP A 79 18.16 7.02 -4.00
CA TRP A 79 19.18 7.84 -4.66
C TRP A 79 20.08 6.98 -5.54
N LEU A 80 20.74 7.62 -6.50
CA LEU A 80 21.84 7.03 -7.25
C LEU A 80 23.14 7.49 -6.62
N THR A 81 24.03 6.54 -6.30
CA THR A 81 25.40 6.90 -5.89
C THR A 81 26.14 7.46 -7.11
N PRO A 82 26.85 8.60 -6.99
CA PRO A 82 27.66 9.11 -8.07
C PRO A 82 28.69 8.07 -8.53
N PRO A 83 29.07 8.04 -9.82
CA PRO A 83 30.16 7.19 -10.27
C PRO A 83 31.44 7.54 -9.49
N THR A 84 32.14 6.52 -9.00
CA THR A 84 33.53 6.70 -8.57
C THR A 84 34.37 6.98 -9.81
N VAL A 85 34.96 8.18 -9.87
CA VAL A 85 35.95 8.59 -10.88
C VAL A 85 37.25 7.81 -10.69
#